data_AF-A0A1H0IT15-F1
#
_entry.id   AF-A0A1H0IT15-F1
#
_cell.length_a   1.000
_cell.length_b   1.000
_cell.length_c   1.000
_cell.angle_alpha   90.00
_cell.angle_beta   90.00
_cell.angle_gamma   90.00
#
_symmetry.space_group_name_H-M   'P 1'
#
loop_
_entity.id
_entity.type
_entity.pdbx_description
1 polymer ?
#
loop_
_entity_poly.entity_id
_entity_poly.type
_entity_poly.pdbx_seq_one_letter_code
_entity_poly.pdbx_strand_id
1 'polypeptide(L)'
;MTAPHDTPHGAPLDAPDAPSEGASAGTEEFVDVVTATPLDGYRVRLGWADGLVSTVDCEPFLLGEVGEPVRDPAVFAAVQVDPDAGTLVWTATGLDISPVALRRAGHLQPAGQDPTDPDPLAGSAG
;
A
#
# COMPACT_ATOMS: atom_id res chain seq x y z
N MET A 1 -4.67 69.53 -12.13
CA MET A 1 -3.74 68.48 -12.58
C MET A 1 -3.33 67.67 -11.35
N THR A 2 -3.90 66.50 -11.12
CA THR A 2 -3.30 65.46 -10.29
C THR A 2 -3.91 64.11 -10.70
N ALA A 3 -3.06 63.16 -10.99
CA ALA A 3 -3.34 61.76 -11.32
C ALA A 3 -2.40 60.90 -10.48
N PRO A 4 -2.60 59.58 -10.41
CA PRO A 4 -3.72 58.85 -9.84
C PRO A 4 -3.30 58.09 -8.56
N HIS A 5 -4.28 57.43 -7.95
CA HIS A 5 -4.24 56.67 -6.70
C HIS A 5 -3.10 55.62 -6.66
N ASP A 6 -2.28 55.71 -5.62
CA ASP A 6 -1.27 54.75 -5.22
C ASP A 6 -1.95 53.45 -4.74
N THR A 7 -1.63 52.34 -5.41
CA THR A 7 -2.06 50.99 -5.04
C THR A 7 -1.02 50.37 -4.11
N PRO A 8 -1.32 50.12 -2.83
CA PRO A 8 -0.60 49.09 -2.09
C PRO A 8 -1.29 47.73 -2.29
N HIS A 9 -0.72 46.93 -3.19
CA HIS A 9 -1.00 45.51 -3.32
C HIS A 9 -0.32 44.79 -2.14
N GLY A 10 -1.08 44.52 -1.09
CA GLY A 10 -0.63 43.76 0.08
C GLY A 10 -1.71 42.77 0.48
N ALA A 11 -2.00 41.80 -0.39
CA ALA A 11 -2.73 40.62 0.02
C ALA A 11 -1.89 39.88 1.09
N PRO A 12 -2.44 39.49 2.25
CA PRO A 12 -1.83 38.41 3.00
C PRO A 12 -1.85 37.18 2.08
N LEU A 13 -0.70 36.52 1.99
CA LEU A 13 -0.53 35.21 1.38
C LEU A 13 -1.26 34.21 2.28
N ASP A 14 -2.59 34.22 2.22
CA ASP A 14 -3.42 33.18 2.78
C ASP A 14 -3.19 31.96 1.89
N ALA A 15 -2.41 31.02 2.39
CA ALA A 15 -2.23 29.72 1.77
C ALA A 15 -3.10 28.72 2.54
N PRO A 16 -4.38 28.54 2.17
CA PRO A 16 -5.09 27.30 2.44
C PRO A 16 -4.79 26.33 1.28
N ASP A 17 -3.56 25.79 1.23
CA ASP A 17 -3.30 24.54 0.50
C ASP A 17 -3.21 23.41 1.53
N ALA A 18 -4.30 23.23 2.26
CA ALA A 18 -4.61 21.98 2.92
C ALA A 18 -5.78 21.39 2.11
N PRO A 19 -5.63 20.21 1.50
CA PRO A 19 -6.64 19.66 0.63
C PRO A 19 -7.95 19.41 1.38
N SER A 20 -9.00 20.02 0.84
CA SER A 20 -10.36 19.51 0.65
C SER A 20 -11.07 18.83 1.82
N GLU A 21 -12.16 19.49 2.22
CA GLU A 21 -13.37 18.85 2.73
C GLU A 21 -13.73 17.59 1.93
N GLY A 22 -14.08 16.51 2.64
CA GLY A 22 -14.80 15.40 2.02
C GLY A 22 -14.50 13.99 2.51
N ALA A 23 -14.17 13.77 3.78
CA ALA A 23 -14.24 12.40 4.35
C ALA A 23 -15.51 12.27 5.21
N SER A 24 -16.67 12.53 4.60
CA SER A 24 -17.94 12.07 5.15
C SER A 24 -17.94 10.55 5.11
N ALA A 25 -17.92 9.94 6.29
CA ALA A 25 -17.93 8.51 6.51
C ALA A 25 -19.09 7.82 5.75
N GLY A 26 -18.74 6.81 4.95
CA GLY A 26 -19.71 5.94 4.30
C GLY A 26 -19.20 5.31 3.01
N THR A 27 -18.16 4.50 3.06
CA THR A 27 -17.92 3.46 2.05
C THR A 27 -17.17 2.33 2.72
N GLU A 28 -17.70 1.12 2.56
CA GLU A 28 -17.14 -0.12 3.08
C GLU A 28 -15.64 -0.21 2.74
N GLU A 29 -14.86 -0.60 3.73
CA GLU A 29 -13.40 -0.41 3.90
C GLU A 29 -12.54 -1.19 2.87
N PHE A 30 -12.63 -0.84 1.58
CA PHE A 30 -11.68 -1.27 0.56
C PHE A 30 -10.51 -0.30 0.56
N VAL A 31 -9.55 -0.55 1.45
CA VAL A 31 -8.31 0.24 1.46
C VAL A 31 -7.44 -0.23 0.30
N ASP A 32 -7.05 0.69 -0.57
CA ASP A 32 -6.15 0.38 -1.68
C ASP A 32 -4.71 0.19 -1.20
N VAL A 33 -3.98 -0.69 -1.88
CA VAL A 33 -2.53 -0.77 -1.75
C VAL A 33 -1.94 0.43 -2.50
N VAL A 34 -1.05 1.16 -1.84
CA VAL A 34 -0.34 2.33 -2.43
C VAL A 34 1.13 2.04 -2.69
N THR A 35 1.71 1.07 -2.00
CA THR A 35 3.10 0.66 -2.19
C THR A 35 3.23 -0.84 -2.05
N ALA A 36 4.09 -1.45 -2.87
CA ALA A 36 4.49 -2.85 -2.72
C ALA A 36 6.02 -2.92 -2.77
N THR A 37 6.60 -3.64 -1.82
CA THR A 37 8.03 -3.91 -1.77
C THR A 37 8.21 -5.43 -1.69
N PRO A 38 8.78 -6.07 -2.73
CA PRO A 38 9.10 -7.48 -2.67
C PRO A 38 10.19 -7.72 -1.61
N LEU A 39 9.98 -8.73 -0.78
CA LEU A 39 10.90 -9.22 0.24
C LEU A 39 11.38 -10.62 -0.13
N ASP A 40 12.35 -11.11 0.65
CA ASP A 40 12.89 -12.46 0.50
C ASP A 40 11.87 -13.54 0.92
N GLY A 41 11.93 -14.68 0.24
CA GLY A 41 11.01 -15.81 0.44
C GLY A 41 9.59 -15.55 -0.05
N TYR A 42 9.41 -14.98 -1.24
CA TYR A 42 8.10 -14.74 -1.89
C TYR A 42 7.12 -13.89 -1.07
N ARG A 43 7.63 -13.05 -0.16
CA ARG A 43 6.82 -12.13 0.63
C ARG A 43 6.78 -10.76 -0.01
N VAL A 44 5.65 -10.07 0.11
CA VAL A 44 5.53 -8.68 -0.32
C VAL A 44 5.04 -7.84 0.85
N ARG A 45 5.76 -6.77 1.12
CA ARG A 45 5.34 -5.74 2.07
C ARG A 45 4.49 -4.72 1.33
N LEU A 46 3.24 -4.60 1.74
CA LEU A 46 2.26 -3.70 1.18
C LEU A 46 2.04 -2.53 2.13
N GLY A 47 2.14 -1.31 1.61
CA GLY A 47 1.63 -0.13 2.30
C GLY A 47 0.23 0.18 1.79
N TRP A 48 -0.69 0.38 2.72
CA TRP A 48 -2.09 0.72 2.47
C TRP A 48 -2.28 2.23 2.48
N ALA A 49 -3.29 2.73 1.76
CA ALA A 49 -3.65 4.14 1.74
C ALA A 49 -3.95 4.72 3.15
N ASP A 50 -4.40 3.87 4.06
CA ASP A 50 -4.69 4.22 5.47
C ASP A 50 -3.41 4.40 6.34
N GLY A 51 -2.22 4.17 5.77
CA GLY A 51 -0.94 4.24 6.49
C GLY A 51 -0.57 2.96 7.23
N LEU A 52 -1.42 1.93 7.17
CA LEU A 52 -1.11 0.58 7.63
C LEU A 52 -0.12 -0.11 6.68
N VAL A 53 0.57 -1.12 7.20
CA VAL A 53 1.45 -1.98 6.41
C VAL A 53 1.05 -3.42 6.63
N SER A 54 1.06 -4.25 5.58
CA SER A 54 0.84 -5.69 5.71
C SER A 54 1.96 -6.43 5.02
N THR A 55 2.42 -7.50 5.64
CA THR A 55 3.34 -8.44 5.00
C THR A 55 2.52 -9.64 4.56
N VAL A 56 2.46 -9.89 3.26
CA VAL A 56 1.72 -11.01 2.67
C VAL A 56 2.71 -12.01 2.12
N ASP A 57 2.47 -13.28 2.41
CA ASP A 57 3.16 -14.37 1.73
C ASP A 57 2.45 -14.66 0.39
N CYS A 58 3.16 -14.45 -0.72
CA CYS A 58 2.62 -14.68 -2.05
C CYS A 58 2.83 -16.14 -2.48
N GLU A 59 3.68 -16.93 -1.82
CA GLU A 59 3.97 -18.34 -2.18
C GLU A 59 2.72 -19.19 -2.47
N PRO A 60 1.63 -19.16 -1.65
CA PRO A 60 0.42 -19.93 -1.93
C PRO A 60 -0.39 -19.39 -3.12
N PHE A 61 -0.15 -18.15 -3.53
CA PHE A 61 -0.76 -17.54 -4.72
C PHE A 61 0.04 -17.80 -6.00
N LEU A 62 1.33 -18.13 -5.88
CA LEU A 62 2.22 -18.44 -7.00
C LEU A 62 2.09 -19.90 -7.46
N LEU A 63 0.86 -20.42 -7.50
CA LEU A 63 0.54 -21.78 -7.92
C LEU A 63 -0.14 -21.77 -9.29
N GLY A 64 0.16 -22.78 -10.12
CA GLY A 64 -0.42 -22.95 -11.44
C GLY A 64 0.37 -22.25 -12.56
N GLU A 65 -0.13 -22.36 -13.79
CA GLU A 65 0.57 -22.00 -15.03
C GLU A 65 1.05 -20.53 -15.08
N VAL A 66 0.28 -19.61 -14.47
CA VAL A 66 0.63 -18.18 -14.35
C VAL A 66 1.48 -17.85 -13.11
N GLY A 67 1.43 -18.68 -12.06
CA GLY A 67 2.15 -18.46 -10.81
C GLY A 67 3.57 -19.05 -10.81
N GLU A 68 3.78 -20.19 -11.48
CA GLU A 68 5.09 -20.82 -11.65
C GLU A 68 6.20 -19.88 -12.14
N PRO A 69 6.01 -19.09 -13.21
CA PRO A 69 7.03 -18.14 -13.65
C PRO A 69 7.26 -16.98 -12.66
N VAL A 70 6.27 -16.65 -11.82
CA VAL A 70 6.42 -15.61 -10.77
C VAL A 70 7.30 -16.09 -9.62
N ARG A 71 7.53 -17.41 -9.49
CA ARG A 71 8.50 -17.96 -8.53
C ARG A 71 9.95 -17.65 -8.93
N ASP A 72 10.21 -17.18 -10.14
CA ASP A 72 11.53 -16.66 -10.45
C ASP A 72 11.76 -15.33 -9.72
N PRO A 73 12.83 -15.15 -8.93
CA PRO A 73 13.05 -13.94 -8.15
C PRO A 73 13.16 -12.68 -9.03
N ALA A 74 13.61 -12.80 -10.29
CA ALA A 74 13.64 -11.66 -11.21
C ALA A 74 12.24 -11.23 -11.64
N VAL A 75 11.33 -12.19 -11.81
CA VAL A 75 9.92 -11.93 -12.12
C VAL A 75 9.19 -11.43 -10.87
N PHE A 76 9.42 -12.05 -9.72
CA PHE A 76 8.83 -11.64 -8.45
C PHE A 76 9.19 -10.19 -8.09
N ALA A 77 10.45 -9.80 -8.31
CA ALA A 77 10.92 -8.44 -8.07
C ALA A 77 10.29 -7.39 -9.02
N ALA A 78 9.72 -7.82 -10.15
CA ALA A 78 9.00 -6.95 -11.09
C ALA A 78 7.54 -6.71 -10.68
N VAL A 79 7.19 -7.04 -9.43
CA VAL A 79 5.89 -6.75 -8.83
C VAL A 79 5.57 -5.25 -8.88
N GLN A 80 4.33 -4.92 -9.26
CA GLN A 80 3.83 -3.56 -9.31
C GLN A 80 2.48 -3.46 -8.60
N VAL A 81 2.14 -2.25 -8.15
CA VAL A 81 0.82 -1.94 -7.62
C VAL A 81 0.04 -1.22 -8.71
N ASP A 82 -1.17 -1.68 -8.96
CA ASP A 82 -2.12 -0.94 -9.79
C ASP A 82 -2.86 0.08 -8.91
N PRO A 83 -2.66 1.40 -9.10
CA PRO A 83 -3.29 2.42 -8.25
C PRO A 83 -4.76 2.67 -8.59
N ASP A 84 -5.27 2.15 -9.71
CA ASP A 84 -6.69 2.27 -10.10
C ASP A 84 -7.52 1.15 -9.46
N ALA A 85 -6.96 -0.06 -9.41
CA ALA A 85 -7.59 -1.24 -8.81
C ALA A 85 -7.16 -1.54 -7.37
N GLY A 86 -6.07 -0.92 -6.89
CA GLY A 86 -5.46 -1.20 -5.58
C GLY A 86 -4.87 -2.61 -5.47
N THR A 87 -4.55 -3.25 -6.60
CA THR A 87 -4.14 -4.66 -6.70
C THR A 87 -2.62 -4.79 -6.84
N LEU A 88 -2.11 -5.97 -6.52
CA LEU A 88 -0.77 -6.39 -6.91
C LEU A 88 -0.83 -6.97 -8.32
N VAL A 89 0.04 -6.53 -9.23
CA VAL A 89 0.13 -7.05 -10.58
C VAL A 89 1.58 -7.36 -10.95
N TRP A 90 1.81 -8.56 -11.48
CA TRP A 90 3.04 -8.94 -12.16
C TRP A 90 2.83 -8.82 -13.66
N THR A 91 3.18 -7.67 -14.22
CA THR A 91 2.99 -7.39 -15.65
C THR A 91 3.73 -8.35 -16.58
N ALA A 92 4.81 -8.97 -16.11
CA ALA A 92 5.59 -9.95 -16.87
C ALA A 92 4.83 -11.27 -17.10
N THR A 93 3.98 -11.68 -16.16
CA THR A 93 3.21 -12.95 -16.23
C THR A 93 1.71 -12.73 -16.42
N GLY A 94 1.23 -11.52 -16.13
CA GLY A 94 -0.18 -11.18 -16.10
C GLY A 94 -0.91 -11.65 -14.84
N LEU A 95 -0.18 -12.09 -13.80
CA LEU A 95 -0.79 -12.45 -12.53
C LEU A 95 -1.21 -11.19 -11.78
N ASP A 96 -2.49 -11.07 -11.45
CA ASP A 96 -3.00 -10.07 -10.53
C ASP A 96 -3.50 -10.73 -9.22
N ILE A 97 -3.28 -10.04 -8.10
CA ILE A 97 -3.79 -10.45 -6.79
C ILE A 97 -4.60 -9.29 -6.21
N SER A 98 -5.87 -9.58 -5.92
CA SER A 98 -6.81 -8.59 -5.41
C SER A 98 -6.46 -8.12 -3.98
N PRO A 99 -6.71 -6.85 -3.61
CA PRO A 99 -6.45 -6.32 -2.27
C PRO A 99 -7.18 -7.10 -1.18
N VAL A 100 -8.38 -7.61 -1.46
CA VAL A 100 -9.13 -8.46 -0.52
C VAL A 100 -8.41 -9.79 -0.21
N ALA A 101 -7.76 -10.39 -1.22
CA ALA A 101 -7.00 -11.62 -1.04
C ALA A 101 -5.72 -11.34 -0.25
N LEU A 102 -5.05 -10.23 -0.54
CA LEU A 102 -3.89 -9.74 0.19
C LEU A 102 -4.21 -9.41 1.64
N ARG A 103 -5.35 -8.76 1.91
CA ARG A 103 -5.80 -8.44 3.28
C ARG A 103 -6.21 -9.68 4.07
N ARG A 104 -6.67 -10.74 3.39
CA ARG A 104 -6.98 -12.03 4.03
C ARG A 104 -5.74 -12.88 4.32
N ALA A 105 -4.74 -12.84 3.44
CA ALA A 105 -3.51 -13.61 3.61
C ALA A 105 -2.44 -12.89 4.44
N GLY A 106 -2.44 -11.56 4.41
CA GLY A 106 -1.50 -10.74 5.16
C GLY A 106 -1.95 -10.47 6.57
N HIS A 107 -0.98 -10.39 7.47
CA HIS A 107 -1.21 -9.88 8.81
C HIS A 107 -1.04 -8.35 8.79
N LEU A 108 -2.12 -7.61 9.10
CA LEU A 108 -2.06 -6.16 9.22
C LEU A 108 -1.19 -5.79 10.43
N GLN A 109 -0.21 -4.92 10.22
CA GLN A 109 0.73 -4.46 11.23
C GLN A 109 0.90 -2.93 11.14
N PRO A 110 1.07 -2.23 12.26
CA PRO A 110 1.47 -0.83 12.22
C PRO A 110 2.88 -0.68 11.60
N ALA A 111 3.09 0.37 10.81
CA ALA A 111 4.35 0.66 10.15
C ALA A 111 5.49 0.84 11.19
N GLY A 112 6.24 -0.22 11.48
CA GLY A 112 7.34 -0.20 12.45
C GLY A 112 7.52 -1.45 13.31
N GLN A 113 6.70 -2.49 13.13
CA GLN A 113 6.93 -3.79 13.77
C GLN A 113 7.61 -4.73 12.76
N ASP A 114 8.92 -4.84 12.87
CA ASP A 114 9.72 -5.86 12.18
C ASP A 114 9.29 -7.25 12.68
N PRO A 115 8.89 -8.19 11.81
CA PRO A 115 8.57 -9.55 12.21
C PRO A 115 9.87 -10.38 12.32
N THR A 116 10.75 -10.02 13.25
CA THR A 116 11.74 -10.94 13.81
C THR A 116 11.23 -11.41 15.16
N ASP A 117 10.18 -12.23 15.16
CA ASP A 117 9.88 -13.09 16.30
C ASP A 117 9.12 -14.33 15.82
N PRO A 118 9.80 -15.47 15.59
CA PRO A 118 9.13 -16.75 15.60
C PRO A 118 8.68 -17.01 17.05
N ASP A 119 7.40 -16.78 17.30
CA ASP A 119 6.59 -17.37 18.38
C ASP A 119 7.37 -17.96 19.58
N PRO A 120 7.45 -17.26 20.73
CA PRO A 120 7.68 -17.91 22.01
C PRO A 120 6.35 -18.49 22.51
N LEU A 121 5.94 -19.66 21.99
CA LEU A 121 5.11 -20.64 22.71
C LEU A 121 5.88 -21.19 23.94
N ALA A 122 6.41 -20.31 24.78
CA ALA A 122 6.96 -20.60 26.09
C ALA A 122 6.16 -19.80 27.12
N GLY A 123 4.92 -20.23 27.37
CA GLY A 123 4.01 -19.57 28.29
C GLY A 123 2.88 -20.45 28.81
N SER A 124 3.23 -21.35 29.73
CA SER A 124 2.40 -21.76 30.89
C SER A 124 1.13 -22.60 30.68
N ALA A 125 1.18 -23.85 31.16
CA ALA A 125 0.24 -24.41 32.15
C ALA A 125 0.57 -25.88 32.48
N GLY A 126 0.77 -26.21 33.77
CA GLY A 126 0.81 -27.60 34.27
C GLY A 126 1.81 -27.83 35.40
#